data_AF-A0A9N9EEN6-F1
#
_entry.id   AF-A0A9N9EEN6-F1
#
_cell.length_a   1.000
_cell.length_b   1.000
_cell.length_c   1.000
_cell.angle_alpha   90.00
_cell.angle_beta   90.00
_cell.angle_gamma   90.00
#
_symmetry.space_group_name_H-M   'P 1'
#
loop_
_entity.id
_entity.type
_entity.pdbx_description
1 polymer ?
#
loop_
_entity_poly.entity_id
_entity_poly.type
_entity_poly.pdbx_seq_one_letter_code
_entity_poly.pdbx_strand_id
1 'polypeptide(L)'
;YAMLMEILRVFGDSLKNGFVEAGHRGEIVARLVLILCWRQCVCVRKNKKANYTTTVKLKAFLKVLLGNSSAADIVVQKIGKELLDGKLFFTHFIPLQETPSQQTLRKLWKRCAAGILKRNQRGVDILLVLKLGKNNFTFVMIQVKNRNVQLADSKYKDDSTWKLTTRYVFQETDLHDCKLPYL
;
A
#
# COMPACT_ATOMS: atom_id res chain seq x y z
N TYR A 1 7.81 -19.55 9.01
CA TYR A 1 6.88 -18.75 9.85
C TYR A 1 7.50 -18.37 11.19
N ALA A 2 8.17 -19.28 11.92
CA ALA A 2 8.85 -18.98 13.20
C ALA A 2 9.81 -17.78 13.14
N MET A 3 10.77 -17.77 12.21
CA MET A 3 11.75 -16.67 12.05
C MET A 3 11.10 -15.31 11.75
N LEU A 4 9.98 -15.28 11.02
CA LEU A 4 9.26 -14.03 10.74
C LEU A 4 8.59 -13.50 12.02
N MET A 5 7.95 -14.37 12.80
CA MET A 5 7.35 -13.99 14.07
C MET A 5 8.40 -13.51 15.07
N GLU A 6 9.58 -14.11 15.04
CA GLU A 6 10.72 -13.71 15.87
C GLU A 6 11.30 -12.36 15.46
N ILE A 7 11.46 -12.11 14.16
CA ILE A 7 11.83 -10.78 13.64
C ILE A 7 10.78 -9.74 14.00
N LEU A 8 9.49 -10.04 13.83
CA LEU A 8 8.40 -9.13 14.20
C LEU A 8 8.36 -8.85 15.70
N ARG A 9 8.68 -9.85 16.54
CA ARG A 9 8.79 -9.69 17.99
C ARG A 9 9.95 -8.77 18.35
N VAL A 10 11.16 -9.05 17.86
CA VAL A 10 12.35 -8.21 18.07
C VAL A 10 12.12 -6.79 17.57
N PHE A 11 11.45 -6.64 16.42
CA PHE A 11 11.09 -5.34 15.88
C PHE A 11 10.07 -4.62 16.77
N GLY A 12 9.04 -5.32 17.23
CA GLY A 12 8.05 -4.81 18.18
C GLY A 12 8.68 -4.34 19.50
N ASP A 13 9.64 -5.11 20.02
CA ASP A 13 10.35 -4.77 21.25
C ASP A 13 11.30 -3.58 21.05
N SER A 14 11.99 -3.51 19.91
CA SER A 14 12.82 -2.37 19.51
C SER A 14 11.99 -1.08 19.34
N LEU A 15 10.76 -1.20 18.81
CA LEU A 15 9.80 -0.11 18.73
C LEU A 15 9.37 0.37 20.11
N LYS A 16 9.02 -0.54 21.03
CA LYS A 16 8.61 -0.19 22.41
C LYS A 16 9.72 0.53 23.17
N ASN A 17 10.97 0.11 22.98
CA ASN A 17 12.12 0.63 23.70
C ASN A 17 12.68 1.96 23.11
N GLY A 18 11.99 2.57 22.14
CA GLY A 18 12.37 3.89 21.64
C GLY A 18 13.55 3.91 20.66
N PHE A 19 14.09 2.74 20.27
CA PHE A 19 15.15 2.64 19.25
C PHE A 19 14.69 3.06 17.85
N VAL A 20 13.37 3.20 17.65
CA VAL A 20 12.76 3.66 16.39
C VAL A 20 11.80 4.82 16.68
N GLU A 21 12.01 5.94 15.98
CA GLU A 21 11.21 7.17 16.09
C GLU A 21 9.69 6.90 16.05
N ALA A 22 8.94 7.55 16.94
CA ALA A 22 7.50 7.34 17.14
C ALA A 22 6.66 7.64 15.88
N GLY A 23 7.03 8.64 15.07
CA GLY A 23 6.31 9.00 13.84
C GLY A 23 6.33 7.92 12.77
N HIS A 24 7.33 7.04 12.76
CA HIS A 24 7.53 6.05 11.70
C HIS A 24 6.94 4.66 12.01
N ARG A 25 6.49 4.41 13.25
CA ARG A 25 6.13 3.05 13.70
C ARG A 25 4.96 2.48 12.91
N GLY A 26 3.90 3.29 12.73
CA GLY A 26 2.74 2.91 11.94
C GLY A 26 3.11 2.58 10.50
N GLU A 27 3.91 3.44 9.86
CA GLU A 27 4.34 3.24 8.47
C GLU A 27 5.22 2.01 8.29
N ILE A 28 6.09 1.70 9.26
CA ILE A 28 6.91 0.48 9.21
C ILE A 28 6.02 -0.75 9.33
N VAL A 29 5.10 -0.77 10.30
CA VAL A 29 4.15 -1.88 10.48
C VAL A 29 3.31 -2.06 9.22
N ALA A 30 2.78 -0.97 8.65
CA ALA A 30 2.03 -1.02 7.39
C ALA A 30 2.84 -1.66 6.25
N ARG A 31 4.10 -1.23 6.06
CA ARG A 31 4.98 -1.82 5.04
C ARG A 31 5.23 -3.32 5.25
N LEU A 32 5.44 -3.74 6.50
CA LEU A 32 5.61 -5.15 6.83
C LEU A 32 4.34 -5.94 6.49
N VAL A 33 3.17 -5.47 6.93
CA VAL A 33 1.88 -6.10 6.61
C VAL A 33 1.69 -6.23 5.11
N LEU A 34 1.92 -5.16 4.34
CA LEU A 34 1.76 -5.17 2.88
C LEU A 34 2.69 -6.18 2.18
N ILE A 35 3.96 -6.27 2.61
CA ILE A 35 4.90 -7.29 2.09
C ILE A 35 4.43 -8.70 2.43
N LEU A 36 3.93 -8.92 3.65
CA LEU A 36 3.45 -10.23 4.07
C LEU A 36 2.20 -10.66 3.31
N CYS A 37 1.25 -9.74 3.09
CA CYS A 37 0.07 -9.99 2.28
C CYS A 37 0.45 -10.35 0.83
N TRP A 38 1.36 -9.59 0.22
CA TRP A 38 1.84 -9.89 -1.13
C TRP A 38 2.51 -11.26 -1.18
N ARG A 39 3.39 -11.56 -0.21
CA ARG A 39 4.10 -12.84 -0.12
C ARG A 39 3.12 -14.00 0.03
N GLN A 40 2.09 -13.87 0.86
CA GLN A 40 1.06 -14.88 1.01
C GLN A 40 0.32 -15.14 -0.32
N CYS A 41 -0.02 -14.09 -1.08
CA CYS A 41 -0.61 -14.25 -2.41
C CYS A 41 0.29 -15.03 -3.38
N VAL A 42 1.61 -14.84 -3.29
CA VAL A 42 2.59 -15.54 -4.15
C VAL A 42 2.79 -16.99 -3.70
N CYS A 43 2.86 -17.24 -2.39
CA CYS A 43 3.10 -18.57 -1.83
C CYS A 43 1.90 -19.52 -2.02
N VAL A 44 0.66 -19.03 -1.84
CA VAL A 44 -0.56 -19.85 -2.00
C VAL A 44 -0.75 -20.33 -3.44
N ARG A 45 -0.21 -19.61 -4.43
CA ARG A 45 -0.35 -19.94 -5.85
C ARG A 45 0.59 -21.04 -6.35
N LYS A 46 1.47 -21.61 -5.51
CA LYS A 46 2.51 -22.54 -5.99
C LYS A 46 2.44 -23.95 -5.41
N ASN A 47 1.97 -24.86 -6.26
CA ASN A 47 2.58 -26.16 -6.43
C ASN A 47 3.66 -26.04 -7.52
N LYS A 48 4.93 -26.31 -7.16
CA LYS A 48 6.10 -26.55 -8.05
C LYS A 48 6.66 -25.32 -8.82
N LYS A 49 7.97 -25.07 -8.61
CA LYS A 49 8.88 -24.04 -9.18
C LYS A 49 8.75 -22.59 -8.65
N ALA A 50 9.71 -22.22 -7.81
CA ALA A 50 9.76 -20.99 -7.03
C ALA A 50 10.22 -19.74 -7.84
N ASN A 51 9.33 -19.14 -8.64
CA ASN A 51 9.53 -17.73 -9.04
C ASN A 51 9.35 -16.76 -7.85
N TYR A 52 10.41 -16.44 -7.12
CA TYR A 52 10.34 -15.59 -5.91
C TYR A 52 9.76 -14.18 -6.15
N THR A 53 9.57 -13.78 -7.41
CA THR A 53 8.95 -12.53 -7.84
C THR A 53 7.87 -12.79 -8.89
N THR A 54 6.64 -12.33 -8.63
CA THR A 54 5.55 -12.38 -9.62
C THR A 54 4.49 -11.31 -9.33
N THR A 55 3.68 -11.00 -10.33
CA THR A 55 2.55 -10.07 -10.17
C THR A 55 1.36 -10.73 -9.49
N VAL A 56 0.65 -9.99 -8.66
CA VAL A 56 -0.57 -10.44 -7.97
C VAL A 56 -1.76 -9.61 -8.48
N LYS A 57 -2.94 -10.23 -8.63
CA LYS A 57 -4.16 -9.46 -8.95
C LYS A 57 -4.58 -8.65 -7.74
N LEU A 58 -4.99 -7.39 -7.92
CA LEU A 58 -5.44 -6.53 -6.82
C LEU A 58 -6.53 -7.19 -5.98
N LYS A 59 -7.50 -7.84 -6.63
CA LYS A 59 -8.56 -8.61 -5.93
C LYS A 59 -8.02 -9.62 -4.93
N ALA A 60 -7.00 -10.40 -5.33
CA ALA A 60 -6.43 -11.43 -4.47
C ALA A 60 -5.64 -10.80 -3.32
N PHE A 61 -4.92 -9.70 -3.59
CA PHE A 61 -4.20 -8.95 -2.58
C PHE A 61 -5.13 -8.36 -1.52
N LEU A 62 -6.22 -7.69 -1.94
CA LEU A 62 -7.21 -7.10 -1.03
C LEU A 62 -7.91 -8.14 -0.16
N LYS A 63 -8.24 -9.33 -0.70
CA LYS A 63 -8.79 -10.43 0.10
C LYS A 63 -7.85 -10.89 1.21
N VAL A 64 -6.54 -10.95 0.93
CA VAL A 64 -5.55 -11.28 1.95
C VAL A 64 -5.39 -10.14 2.95
N LEU A 65 -5.34 -8.89 2.48
CA LEU A 65 -5.14 -7.71 3.33
C LEU A 65 -6.32 -7.45 4.28
N LEU A 66 -7.55 -7.59 3.80
CA LEU A 66 -8.78 -7.37 4.59
C LEU A 66 -9.24 -8.63 5.35
N GLY A 67 -8.59 -9.77 5.11
CA GLY A 67 -9.01 -11.06 5.60
C GLY A 67 -10.22 -11.65 4.86
N ASN A 68 -10.43 -12.96 5.01
CA ASN A 68 -11.55 -13.67 4.41
C ASN A 68 -12.82 -13.49 5.25
N SER A 69 -13.40 -12.29 5.23
CA SER A 69 -14.66 -11.96 5.90
C SER A 69 -15.71 -11.46 4.92
N SER A 70 -16.99 -11.63 5.25
CA SER A 70 -18.11 -11.10 4.44
C SER A 70 -18.01 -9.58 4.26
N ALA A 71 -17.48 -8.86 5.25
CA ALA A 71 -17.21 -7.42 5.16
C ALA A 71 -16.15 -7.09 4.10
N ALA A 72 -15.08 -7.88 4.00
CA ALA A 72 -14.06 -7.71 2.97
C ALA A 72 -14.64 -7.91 1.56
N ASP A 73 -15.52 -8.88 1.39
CA ASP A 73 -16.19 -9.13 0.10
C ASP A 73 -17.09 -7.94 -0.31
N ILE A 74 -17.81 -7.33 0.63
CA ILE A 74 -18.62 -6.12 0.37
C ILE A 74 -17.73 -4.96 -0.09
N VAL A 75 -16.58 -4.74 0.56
CA VAL A 75 -15.63 -3.69 0.16
C VAL A 75 -15.08 -3.96 -1.24
N VAL A 76 -14.66 -5.19 -1.51
CA VAL A 76 -14.12 -5.58 -2.83
C VAL A 76 -15.17 -5.44 -3.94
N GLN A 77 -16.44 -5.75 -3.67
CA GLN A 77 -17.53 -5.61 -4.65
C GLN A 77 -17.81 -4.15 -5.06
N LYS A 78 -17.47 -3.18 -4.21
CA LYS A 78 -17.61 -1.74 -4.53
C LYS A 78 -16.50 -1.22 -5.45
N ILE A 79 -15.41 -1.97 -5.63
CA ILE A 79 -14.29 -1.58 -6.48
C ILE A 79 -14.56 -2.03 -7.92
N GLY A 80 -14.33 -1.13 -8.88
CA GLY A 80 -14.53 -1.42 -10.30
C GLY A 80 -13.72 -2.64 -10.77
N LYS A 81 -14.34 -3.48 -11.61
CA LYS A 81 -13.75 -4.73 -12.11
C LYS A 81 -12.37 -4.51 -12.77
N GLU A 82 -12.21 -3.41 -13.49
CA GLU A 82 -10.94 -3.04 -14.14
C GLU A 82 -9.78 -2.96 -13.12
N LEU A 83 -9.99 -2.26 -12.00
CA LEU A 83 -9.01 -2.16 -10.92
C LEU A 83 -8.73 -3.53 -10.28
N LEU A 84 -9.78 -4.29 -9.99
CA LEU A 84 -9.67 -5.60 -9.33
C LEU A 84 -8.84 -6.61 -10.14
N ASP A 85 -8.94 -6.55 -11.47
CA ASP A 85 -8.15 -7.38 -12.39
C ASP A 85 -6.74 -6.81 -12.67
N GLY A 86 -6.48 -5.58 -12.24
CA GLY A 86 -5.17 -4.94 -12.28
C GLY A 86 -4.08 -5.77 -11.60
N LYS A 87 -2.87 -5.70 -12.16
CA LYS A 87 -1.69 -6.41 -11.64
C LYS A 87 -0.89 -5.49 -10.73
N LEU A 88 -0.63 -5.95 -9.53
CA LEU A 88 0.20 -5.29 -8.53
C LEU A 88 1.54 -6.02 -8.41
N PHE A 89 2.63 -5.26 -8.28
CA PHE A 89 3.97 -5.83 -8.24
C PHE A 89 4.93 -5.02 -7.38
N PHE A 90 5.26 -5.52 -6.19
CA PHE A 90 6.31 -4.98 -5.35
C PHE A 90 6.94 -6.05 -4.46
N THR A 91 8.20 -5.87 -4.08
CA THR A 91 8.94 -6.70 -3.11
C THR A 91 9.60 -5.88 -1.99
N HIS A 92 9.72 -4.57 -2.20
CA HIS A 92 10.34 -3.62 -1.29
C HIS A 92 9.76 -2.23 -1.51
N PHE A 93 10.16 -1.28 -0.66
CA PHE A 93 9.71 0.11 -0.69
C PHE A 93 10.89 1.06 -0.94
N ILE A 94 10.65 2.11 -1.71
CA ILE A 94 11.64 3.14 -2.02
C ILE A 94 11.10 4.52 -1.59
N PRO A 95 11.82 5.27 -0.75
CA PRO A 95 11.50 6.68 -0.47
C PRO A 95 11.58 7.54 -1.73
N LEU A 96 10.51 8.28 -2.00
CA LEU A 96 10.42 9.22 -3.11
C LEU A 96 10.74 10.62 -2.57
N GLN A 97 11.70 11.27 -3.22
CA GLN A 97 12.09 12.65 -2.87
C GLN A 97 11.14 13.68 -3.48
N GLU A 98 10.50 13.32 -4.59
CA GLU A 98 9.64 14.18 -5.39
C GLU A 98 8.22 13.62 -5.46
N THR A 99 7.27 14.48 -5.79
CA THR A 99 5.89 14.08 -6.07
C THR A 99 5.87 13.09 -7.25
N PRO A 100 5.21 11.93 -7.13
CA PRO A 100 5.19 10.93 -8.21
C PRO A 100 4.56 11.44 -9.51
N SER A 101 5.15 11.07 -10.65
CA SER A 101 4.59 11.20 -12.00
C SER A 101 4.28 9.83 -12.62
N GLN A 102 3.67 9.77 -13.81
CA GLN A 102 3.54 8.50 -14.56
C GLN A 102 4.89 7.85 -14.81
N GLN A 103 5.93 8.64 -15.06
CA GLN A 103 7.28 8.10 -15.23
C GLN A 103 7.77 7.44 -13.94
N THR A 104 7.45 8.03 -12.77
CA THR A 104 7.75 7.43 -11.45
C THR A 104 7.05 6.08 -11.30
N LEU A 105 5.76 5.96 -11.65
CA LEU A 105 5.04 4.68 -11.61
C LEU A 105 5.72 3.61 -12.47
N ARG A 106 6.13 3.96 -13.70
CA ARG A 106 6.84 3.04 -14.60
C ARG A 106 8.20 2.61 -14.02
N LYS A 107 8.94 3.53 -13.42
CA LYS A 107 10.24 3.25 -12.77
C LYS A 107 10.06 2.30 -11.57
N LEU A 108 9.09 2.58 -10.70
CA LEU A 108 8.74 1.73 -9.57
C LEU A 108 8.32 0.32 -10.03
N TRP A 109 7.47 0.22 -11.05
CA TRP A 109 7.06 -1.07 -11.62
C TRP A 109 8.25 -1.89 -12.13
N LYS A 110 9.15 -1.27 -12.91
CA LYS A 110 10.36 -1.94 -13.43
C LYS A 110 11.26 -2.46 -12.30
N ARG A 111 11.29 -1.76 -11.17
CA ARG A 111 12.06 -2.14 -9.99
C ARG A 111 11.33 -3.12 -9.07
N CYS A 112 10.08 -3.48 -9.36
CA CYS A 112 9.25 -4.27 -8.45
C CYS A 112 9.16 -3.57 -7.07
N ALA A 113 8.96 -2.26 -7.05
CA ALA A 113 8.99 -1.45 -5.85
C ALA A 113 7.67 -0.71 -5.64
N ALA A 114 7.32 -0.52 -4.37
CA ALA A 114 6.32 0.45 -3.93
C ALA A 114 7.00 1.76 -3.52
N GLY A 115 6.28 2.87 -3.63
CA GLY A 115 6.77 4.19 -3.22
C GLY A 115 6.41 4.50 -1.77
N ILE A 116 7.33 5.15 -1.06
CA ILE A 116 7.04 5.87 0.18
C ILE A 116 7.05 7.34 -0.19
N LEU A 117 5.94 8.04 0.04
CA LEU A 117 5.84 9.46 -0.26
C LEU A 117 6.66 10.27 0.76
N LYS A 118 7.09 11.49 0.38
CA LYS A 118 7.90 12.33 1.26
C LYS A 118 7.12 12.68 2.54
N ARG A 119 7.83 12.87 3.65
CA ARG A 119 7.24 13.44 4.88
C ARG A 119 6.58 14.78 4.54
N ASN A 120 5.38 15.02 5.10
CA ASN A 120 4.50 16.15 4.79
C ASN A 120 3.87 16.13 3.39
N GLN A 121 4.02 15.06 2.60
CA GLN A 121 3.20 14.89 1.42
C GLN A 121 1.74 14.66 1.85
N ARG A 122 0.86 15.36 1.15
CA ARG A 122 -0.51 15.58 1.56
C ARG A 122 -1.35 14.29 1.53
N GLY A 123 -1.58 13.70 2.71
CA GLY A 123 -2.65 12.72 2.94
C GLY A 123 -2.36 11.27 2.55
N VAL A 124 -1.19 10.95 1.97
CA VAL A 124 -0.83 9.59 1.53
C VAL A 124 0.61 9.28 1.91
N ASP A 125 0.83 8.10 2.47
CA ASP A 125 2.15 7.67 2.96
C ASP A 125 2.80 6.65 2.02
N ILE A 126 2.00 5.76 1.42
CA ILE A 126 2.47 4.64 0.60
C ILE A 126 1.74 4.63 -0.75
N LEU A 127 2.49 4.35 -1.82
CA LEU A 127 2.00 4.19 -3.19
C LEU A 127 2.30 2.80 -3.72
N LEU A 128 1.27 2.02 -4.03
CA LEU A 128 1.42 0.74 -4.72
C LEU A 128 1.12 0.91 -6.20
N VAL A 129 2.02 0.47 -7.08
CA VAL A 129 1.79 0.58 -8.53
C VAL A 129 0.88 -0.55 -9.02
N LEU A 130 -0.10 -0.18 -9.83
CA LEU A 130 -1.05 -1.10 -10.45
C LEU A 130 -0.99 -0.98 -11.99
N LYS A 131 -0.93 -2.12 -12.68
CA LYS A 131 -0.90 -2.20 -14.14
C LYS A 131 -2.22 -2.75 -14.68
N LEU A 132 -2.96 -1.95 -15.43
CA LEU A 132 -4.30 -2.29 -15.97
C LEU A 132 -4.28 -2.83 -17.41
N GLY A 133 -3.11 -2.89 -18.05
CA GLY A 133 -2.97 -3.31 -19.45
C GLY A 133 -1.52 -3.29 -19.89
N LYS A 134 -1.25 -3.21 -21.20
CA LYS A 134 0.14 -3.26 -21.71
C LYS A 134 1.00 -2.10 -21.18
N ASN A 135 0.46 -0.88 -21.19
CA ASN A 135 1.17 0.36 -20.83
C ASN A 135 0.41 1.31 -19.88
N ASN A 136 -0.73 0.87 -19.35
CA ASN A 136 -1.56 1.68 -18.44
C ASN A 136 -1.16 1.40 -16.99
N PHE A 137 -0.65 2.44 -16.33
CA PHE A 137 -0.24 2.41 -14.93
C PHE A 137 -1.12 3.36 -14.13
N THR A 138 -1.67 2.82 -13.06
CA THR A 138 -2.40 3.53 -12.01
C THR A 138 -1.81 3.11 -10.66
N PHE A 139 -2.49 3.40 -9.56
CA PHE A 139 -1.97 3.19 -8.24
C PHE A 139 -3.05 2.88 -7.21
N VAL A 140 -2.58 2.35 -6.08
CA VAL A 140 -3.30 2.32 -4.81
C VAL A 140 -2.60 3.28 -3.85
N MET A 141 -3.33 4.26 -3.33
CA MET A 141 -2.88 5.17 -2.29
C MET A 141 -3.23 4.60 -0.92
N ILE A 142 -2.26 4.60 -0.01
CA ILE A 142 -2.46 4.12 1.36
C ILE A 142 -2.05 5.23 2.32
N GLN A 143 -3.00 5.61 3.15
CA GLN A 143 -2.78 6.47 4.31
C GLN A 143 -2.75 5.61 5.57
N VAL A 144 -1.66 5.70 6.32
CA VAL A 144 -1.45 4.99 7.57
C VAL A 144 -1.90 5.88 8.71
N LYS A 145 -2.85 5.40 9.51
CA LYS A 145 -3.34 6.11 10.70
C LYS A 145 -3.05 5.31 11.94
N ASN A 146 -2.42 5.96 12.91
CA ASN A 146 -2.30 5.41 14.25
C ASN A 146 -3.45 5.96 15.10
N ARG A 147 -4.46 5.14 15.38
CA ARG A 147 -5.54 5.53 16.30
C ARG A 147 -5.05 5.34 17.74
N ASN A 148 -4.69 6.44 18.40
CA ASN A 148 -4.58 6.45 19.86
C ASN A 148 -5.99 6.45 20.44
N VAL A 149 -6.44 5.29 20.92
CA VAL A 149 -7.78 5.05 21.46
C VAL A 149 -8.10 5.93 22.69
N GLN A 150 -7.08 6.49 23.34
CA GLN A 150 -7.22 7.30 24.57
C GLN A 150 -7.46 8.81 24.33
N LEU A 151 -7.32 9.31 23.10
CA LEU A 151 -7.53 10.72 22.74
C LEU A 151 -8.60 10.87 21.66
N ALA A 152 -9.60 9.99 21.65
CA ALA A 152 -10.78 10.16 20.81
C ALA A 152 -11.68 11.25 21.41
N ASP A 153 -11.21 12.50 21.34
CA ASP A 153 -12.08 13.66 21.48
C ASP A 153 -13.23 13.48 20.47
N SER A 154 -14.46 13.60 20.95
CA SER A 154 -15.70 13.55 20.19
C SER A 154 -15.81 14.61 19.05
N LYS A 155 -14.73 15.37 18.83
CA LYS A 155 -14.54 16.35 17.74
C LYS A 155 -13.61 15.87 16.63
N TYR A 156 -13.15 14.61 16.61
CA TYR A 156 -12.38 14.06 15.49
C TYR A 156 -13.30 13.93 14.27
N LYS A 157 -13.48 15.04 13.55
CA LYS A 157 -14.28 15.11 12.32
C LYS A 157 -13.81 14.02 11.38
N ASP A 158 -14.77 13.25 10.89
CA ASP A 158 -14.60 12.27 9.83
C ASP A 158 -13.61 12.81 8.80
N ASP A 159 -12.54 12.03 8.66
CA ASP A 159 -11.40 12.35 7.83
C ASP A 159 -11.87 12.70 6.43
N SER A 160 -11.53 13.90 6.00
CA SER A 160 -12.09 14.43 4.78
C SER A 160 -11.50 13.70 3.57
N THR A 161 -12.30 12.82 2.95
CA THR A 161 -11.97 12.00 1.77
C THR A 161 -11.37 12.79 0.61
N TRP A 162 -11.62 14.10 0.54
CA TRP A 162 -11.00 15.00 -0.44
C TRP A 162 -9.45 15.02 -0.38
N LYS A 163 -8.86 14.74 0.79
CA LYS A 163 -7.40 14.70 0.98
C LYS A 163 -6.73 13.46 0.36
N LEU A 164 -7.51 12.52 -0.18
CA LEU A 164 -7.04 11.34 -0.91
C LEU A 164 -7.35 11.43 -2.42
N THR A 165 -7.64 12.62 -2.94
CA THR A 165 -7.82 12.83 -4.38
C THR A 165 -6.48 13.05 -5.06
N THR A 166 -6.36 12.60 -6.30
CA THR A 166 -5.12 12.78 -7.09
C THR A 166 -4.73 14.24 -7.24
N ARG A 167 -5.72 15.13 -7.41
CA ARG A 167 -5.53 16.58 -7.47
C ARG A 167 -4.91 17.16 -6.21
N TYR A 168 -5.16 16.56 -5.05
CA TYR A 168 -4.61 17.03 -3.80
C TYR A 168 -3.24 16.42 -3.51
N VAL A 169 -3.05 15.12 -3.81
CA VAL A 169 -1.84 14.35 -3.48
C VAL A 169 -0.71 14.59 -4.48
N PHE A 170 -1.04 14.74 -5.76
CA PHE A 170 -0.09 14.81 -6.88
C PHE A 170 -0.09 16.16 -7.58
N GLN A 171 -0.26 17.25 -6.81
CA GLN A 171 -0.11 18.60 -7.35
C GLN A 171 1.22 18.71 -8.10
N GLU A 172 1.19 19.43 -9.23
CA GLU A 172 2.38 19.72 -10.05
C GLU A 172 2.92 18.54 -10.87
N THR A 173 2.22 17.41 -10.92
CA THR A 173 2.60 16.28 -11.80
C THR A 173 1.47 15.85 -12.72
N ASP A 174 1.80 15.05 -13.73
CA ASP A 174 0.81 14.46 -14.66
C ASP A 174 -0.16 13.46 -13.99
N LEU A 175 0.03 13.14 -12.70
CA LEU A 175 -0.92 12.33 -11.94
C LEU A 175 -2.05 13.15 -11.32
N HIS A 176 -1.96 14.49 -11.26
CA HIS A 176 -3.01 15.32 -10.64
C HIS A 176 -4.40 15.08 -11.25
N ASP A 177 -4.47 14.94 -12.57
CA ASP A 177 -5.68 14.64 -13.35
C ASP A 177 -5.62 13.22 -13.95
N CYS A 178 -5.26 12.24 -13.13
CA CYS A 178 -5.26 10.83 -13.53
C CYS A 178 -6.67 10.42 -14.02
N LYS A 179 -6.77 10.06 -15.32
CA LYS A 179 -8.02 9.63 -15.96
C LYS A 179 -8.32 8.14 -15.77
N LEU A 180 -7.31 7.36 -15.38
CA LEU A 180 -7.47 5.95 -15.10
C LEU A 180 -8.10 5.77 -13.72
N PRO A 181 -8.91 4.71 -13.51
CA PRO A 181 -9.40 4.41 -12.17
C PRO A 181 -8.21 4.13 -11.24
N TYR A 182 -8.30 4.59 -10.00
CA TYR A 182 -7.31 4.40 -8.94
C TYR A 182 -8.02 4.01 -7.64
N LEU A 183 -7.25 3.51 -6.67
CA LEU A 183 -7.76 3.13 -5.34
C LEU A 183 -7.07 3.94 -4.23
#